data_AF-F2ANU9-F1
#
_entry.id   AF-F2ANU9-F1
#
_cell.length_a   1.000
_cell.length_b   1.000
_cell.length_c   1.000
_cell.angle_alpha   90.00
_cell.angle_beta   90.00
_cell.angle_gamma   90.00
#
_symmetry.space_group_name_H-M   'P 1'
#
loop_
_entity.id
_entity.type
_entity.pdbx_description
1 polymer ?
#
loop_
_entity_poly.entity_id
_entity_poly.type
_entity_poly.pdbx_seq_one_letter_code
_entity_poly.pdbx_strand_id
1 'polypeptide(L)'
;MRLKCGALLLGLMLAGMAVTTNSQVSADAADGEVLVDPGKTFANVYRLHDLPAWSKDGTFRPDLIMQTVQDQVLPKHWEARGGNATMAPYPQEGALVIRASEKMHQEIKAFLDKQRPGR
;
A
#
# COMPACT_ATOMS: atom_id res chain seq x y z
N MET A 1 44.79 -37.71 17.86
CA MET A 1 44.72 -36.71 18.96
C MET A 1 44.02 -35.46 18.44
N ARG A 2 43.08 -34.91 19.22
CA ARG A 2 42.18 -33.80 18.88
C ARG A 2 42.84 -32.41 19.06
N LEU A 3 42.16 -31.38 18.51
CA LEU A 3 42.22 -29.92 18.79
C LEU A 3 43.37 -29.15 18.11
N LYS A 4 43.21 -27.97 17.50
CA LYS A 4 42.43 -26.74 17.78
C LYS A 4 42.38 -25.90 16.47
N CYS A 5 41.22 -25.41 16.01
CA CYS A 5 40.71 -24.02 16.17
C CYS A 5 41.76 -22.90 16.05
N GLY A 6 41.56 -21.99 15.09
CA GLY A 6 41.80 -20.55 15.34
C GLY A 6 42.28 -19.69 14.17
N ALA A 7 41.54 -18.59 13.99
CA ALA A 7 41.87 -17.31 13.33
C ALA A 7 41.68 -17.21 11.80
N LEU A 8 40.67 -16.48 11.31
CA LEU A 8 40.48 -15.01 11.20
C LEU A 8 41.25 -14.40 10.01
N LEU A 9 40.50 -13.72 9.12
CA LEU A 9 40.80 -12.52 8.31
C LEU A 9 39.92 -12.57 7.04
N LEU A 10 38.75 -11.90 6.98
CA LEU A 10 38.53 -10.48 6.66
C LEU A 10 39.14 -10.03 5.32
N GLY A 11 38.26 -9.62 4.38
CA GLY A 11 38.60 -9.00 3.09
C GLY A 11 37.46 -9.20 2.08
N LEU A 12 36.32 -8.51 2.22
CA LEU A 12 36.01 -7.24 1.54
C LEU A 12 36.37 -7.24 0.04
N MET A 13 35.36 -7.23 -0.84
CA MET A 13 35.24 -6.22 -1.91
C MET A 13 33.84 -6.27 -2.53
N LEU A 14 33.28 -5.07 -2.69
CA LEU A 14 31.92 -4.76 -3.06
C LEU A 14 31.67 -5.03 -4.55
N ALA A 15 30.63 -5.79 -4.87
CA ALA A 15 30.03 -5.76 -6.19
C ALA A 15 29.20 -4.48 -6.31
N GLY A 16 29.80 -3.44 -6.88
CA GLY A 16 29.10 -2.22 -7.27
C GLY A 16 28.09 -2.52 -8.36
N MET A 17 26.80 -2.51 -8.03
CA MET A 17 25.75 -2.44 -9.04
C MET A 17 25.57 -0.98 -9.43
N ALA A 18 26.01 -0.66 -10.66
CA ALA A 18 25.72 0.62 -11.29
C ALA A 18 24.21 0.73 -11.52
N VAL A 19 23.54 1.58 -10.73
CA VAL A 19 22.19 2.04 -11.04
C VAL A 19 22.33 3.06 -12.17
N THR A 20 22.01 2.67 -13.40
CA THR A 20 21.83 3.62 -14.50
C THR A 20 20.39 4.13 -14.42
N THR A 21 20.19 5.34 -13.90
CA THR A 21 18.92 6.04 -14.00
C THR A 21 18.74 6.52 -15.43
N ASN A 22 17.94 5.82 -16.24
CA ASN A 22 17.46 6.38 -17.50
C ASN A 22 16.02 6.85 -17.32
N SER A 23 15.87 8.07 -16.79
CA SER A 23 14.59 8.77 -16.73
C SER A 23 14.26 9.30 -18.12
N GLN A 24 13.61 8.49 -18.95
CA GLN A 24 12.91 9.01 -20.12
C GLN A 24 11.53 9.50 -19.67
N VAL A 25 11.43 10.80 -19.44
CA VAL A 25 10.14 11.50 -19.39
C VAL A 25 9.68 11.66 -20.84
N SER A 26 8.80 10.78 -21.29
CA SER A 26 8.02 11.01 -22.50
C SER A 26 6.72 11.69 -22.07
N ALA A 27 6.68 13.00 -22.23
CA ALA A 27 5.44 13.76 -22.17
C ALA A 27 4.71 13.58 -23.50
N ASP A 28 3.93 12.51 -23.61
CA ASP A 28 2.94 12.38 -24.68
C ASP A 28 1.56 12.59 -24.07
N ALA A 29 1.00 13.77 -24.35
CA ALA A 29 -0.38 14.10 -24.06
C ALA A 29 -1.26 13.32 -25.04
N ALA A 30 -1.51 12.05 -24.71
CA ALA A 30 -2.55 11.28 -25.33
C ALA A 30 -3.83 11.47 -24.51
N ASP A 31 -4.82 12.15 -25.09
CA ASP A 31 -6.25 11.89 -24.83
C ASP A 31 -6.55 10.45 -25.27
N GLY A 32 -5.96 9.48 -24.57
CA GLY A 32 -6.25 8.08 -24.69
C GLY A 32 -7.38 7.78 -23.73
N GLU A 33 -8.49 7.25 -24.24
CA GLU A 33 -9.44 6.56 -23.39
C GLU A 33 -8.64 5.57 -22.54
N VAL A 34 -8.64 5.78 -21.23
CA VAL A 34 -7.93 4.89 -20.30
C VAL A 34 -8.62 3.54 -20.46
N LEU A 35 -8.02 2.66 -21.25
CA LEU A 35 -8.42 1.26 -21.35
C LEU A 35 -8.07 0.63 -20.00
N VAL A 36 -8.98 0.80 -19.03
CA VAL A 36 -8.87 0.17 -17.72
C VAL A 36 -9.03 -1.32 -17.98
N ASP A 37 -7.91 -2.04 -18.03
CA ASP A 37 -7.93 -3.49 -17.96
C ASP A 37 -8.67 -3.89 -16.67
N PRO A 38 -9.85 -4.53 -16.76
CA PRO A 38 -10.69 -4.81 -15.61
C PRO A 38 -10.03 -5.75 -14.59
N GLY A 39 -8.97 -6.47 -14.98
CA GLY A 39 -8.15 -7.29 -14.09
C GLY A 39 -7.00 -6.54 -13.42
N LYS A 40 -6.66 -5.34 -13.90
CA LYS A 40 -5.49 -4.59 -13.43
C LYS A 40 -5.79 -3.89 -12.10
N THR A 41 -4.93 -4.16 -11.13
CA THR A 41 -4.95 -3.53 -9.82
C THR A 41 -3.77 -2.59 -9.64
N PHE A 42 -3.97 -1.52 -8.88
CA PHE A 42 -2.96 -0.52 -8.56
C PHE A 42 -2.86 -0.39 -7.05
N ALA A 43 -1.72 0.05 -6.52
CA ALA A 43 -1.55 0.28 -5.09
C ALA A 43 -1.67 1.78 -4.77
N ASN A 44 -2.57 2.14 -3.87
CA ASN A 44 -2.72 3.49 -3.34
C ASN A 44 -2.54 3.53 -1.83
N VAL A 45 -2.03 4.66 -1.33
CA VAL A 45 -1.85 4.93 0.10
C VAL A 45 -2.92 5.91 0.57
N TYR A 46 -3.69 5.52 1.58
CA TYR A 46 -4.75 6.32 2.19
C TYR A 46 -4.35 6.72 3.60
N ARG A 47 -3.99 7.99 3.81
CA ARG A 47 -3.68 8.53 5.14
C ARG A 47 -4.96 8.67 5.96
N LEU A 48 -4.88 8.30 7.24
CA LEU A 48 -6.02 8.26 8.16
C LEU A 48 -5.88 9.19 9.38
N HIS A 49 -4.96 10.14 9.37
CA HIS A 49 -4.72 11.06 10.50
C HIS A 49 -5.95 11.87 10.92
N ASP A 50 -6.83 12.15 9.96
CA ASP A 50 -8.05 12.93 10.12
C ASP A 50 -9.31 12.06 10.30
N LEU A 51 -9.12 10.74 10.43
CA LEU A 51 -10.19 9.75 10.53
C LEU A 51 -10.19 9.09 11.91
N PRO A 52 -11.30 8.45 12.32
CA PRO A 52 -11.41 7.75 13.61
C PRO A 52 -10.66 6.40 13.60
N ALA A 53 -9.36 6.44 13.30
CA ALA A 53 -8.44 5.31 13.30
C ALA A 53 -7.41 5.38 14.44
N TRP A 54 -7.66 6.24 15.44
CA TRP A 54 -6.74 6.53 16.53
C TRP A 54 -7.49 6.44 17.86
N SER A 55 -6.87 5.83 18.87
CA SER A 55 -7.36 5.93 20.24
C SER A 55 -6.98 7.27 20.88
N LYS A 56 -7.58 7.57 22.02
CA LYS A 56 -7.37 8.84 22.75
C LYS A 56 -5.92 9.07 23.18
N ASP A 57 -5.14 8.00 23.29
CA ASP A 57 -3.71 8.00 23.63
C ASP A 57 -2.79 8.15 22.39
N GLY A 58 -3.36 8.29 21.18
CA GLY A 58 -2.61 8.42 19.93
C GLY A 58 -2.17 7.09 19.31
N THR A 59 -2.59 5.93 19.86
CA THR A 59 -2.29 4.64 19.24
C THR A 59 -3.09 4.45 17.96
N PHE A 60 -2.42 4.05 16.87
CA PHE A 60 -3.08 3.73 15.60
C PHE A 60 -3.85 2.40 15.71
N ARG A 61 -5.16 2.44 15.45
CA ARG A 61 -6.12 1.34 15.57
C ARG A 61 -6.94 1.21 14.27
N PRO A 62 -6.33 0.71 13.18
CA PRO A 62 -6.96 0.70 11.86
C PRO A 62 -8.04 -0.38 11.69
N ASP A 63 -8.13 -1.35 12.58
CA ASP A 63 -8.95 -2.56 12.40
C ASP A 63 -10.42 -2.23 12.08
N LEU A 64 -11.00 -1.26 12.79
CA LEU A 64 -12.40 -0.89 12.61
C LEU A 64 -12.64 -0.26 11.23
N ILE A 65 -11.79 0.67 10.81
CA ILE A 65 -11.94 1.32 9.50
C ILE A 65 -11.61 0.37 8.36
N MET A 66 -10.63 -0.52 8.54
CA MET A 66 -10.33 -1.59 7.59
C MET A 66 -11.52 -2.51 7.40
N GLN A 67 -12.11 -3.01 8.48
CA GLN A 67 -13.31 -3.84 8.44
C GLN A 67 -14.46 -3.11 7.75
N THR A 68 -14.70 -1.85 8.12
CA THR A 68 -15.81 -1.06 7.57
C THR A 68 -15.63 -0.82 6.06
N VAL A 69 -14.42 -0.50 5.59
CA VAL A 69 -14.11 -0.39 4.17
C VAL A 69 -14.36 -1.72 3.46
N GLN A 70 -13.93 -2.85 4.05
CA GLN A 70 -14.15 -4.18 3.47
C GLN A 70 -15.63 -4.56 3.40
N ASP A 71 -16.44 -4.15 4.38
CA ASP A 71 -17.86 -4.49 4.48
C ASP A 71 -18.75 -3.62 3.61
N GLN A 72 -18.34 -2.38 3.35
CA GLN A 72 -19.17 -1.41 2.61
C GLN A 72 -18.71 -1.18 1.16
N VAL A 73 -17.42 -1.30 0.87
CA VAL A 73 -16.90 -1.04 -0.47
C VAL A 73 -16.71 -2.34 -1.24
N LEU A 74 -17.64 -2.59 -2.17
CA LEU A 74 -17.62 -3.75 -3.08
C LEU A 74 -17.21 -5.07 -2.39
N PRO A 75 -17.98 -5.57 -1.41
CA PRO A 75 -17.48 -6.55 -0.43
C PRO A 75 -16.90 -7.83 -1.03
N LYS A 76 -17.46 -8.28 -2.16
CA LYS A 76 -17.04 -9.49 -2.89
C LYS A 76 -15.65 -9.37 -3.55
N HIS A 77 -15.11 -8.16 -3.66
CA HIS A 77 -13.85 -7.90 -4.37
C HIS A 77 -12.62 -8.01 -3.46
N TRP A 78 -12.80 -8.12 -2.14
CA TRP A 78 -11.70 -8.30 -1.19
C TRP A 78 -11.19 -9.74 -1.14
N GLU A 79 -9.88 -9.91 -0.93
CA GLU A 79 -9.20 -11.21 -0.81
C GLU A 79 -9.86 -12.14 0.22
N ALA A 80 -10.26 -11.60 1.38
CA ALA A 80 -10.98 -12.35 2.42
C ALA A 80 -12.31 -12.97 1.94
N ARG A 81 -12.82 -12.55 0.79
CA ARG A 81 -14.06 -13.05 0.16
C ARG A 81 -13.83 -13.63 -1.24
N GLY A 82 -12.58 -13.96 -1.58
CA GLY A 82 -12.20 -14.56 -2.86
C GLY A 82 -12.00 -13.57 -4.00
N GLY A 83 -11.96 -12.27 -3.72
CA GLY A 83 -11.61 -11.24 -4.71
C GLY A 83 -10.10 -11.00 -4.82
N ASN A 84 -9.71 -10.00 -5.61
CA ASN A 84 -8.32 -9.67 -5.91
C ASN A 84 -7.80 -8.39 -5.21
N ALA A 85 -8.64 -7.70 -4.44
CA ALA A 85 -8.24 -6.51 -3.71
C ALA A 85 -7.64 -6.87 -2.34
N THR A 86 -6.53 -6.22 -1.98
CA THR A 86 -5.81 -6.42 -0.72
C THR A 86 -5.71 -5.12 0.05
N MET A 87 -5.69 -5.21 1.38
CA MET A 87 -5.54 -4.06 2.28
C MET A 87 -4.60 -4.40 3.42
N ALA A 88 -3.65 -3.51 3.71
CA ALA A 88 -2.75 -3.64 4.84
C ALA A 88 -2.56 -2.30 5.57
N PRO A 89 -2.42 -2.32 6.90
CA PRO A 89 -2.08 -1.12 7.65
C PRO A 89 -0.60 -0.76 7.47
N TYR A 90 -0.30 0.53 7.47
CA TYR A 90 1.05 1.07 7.51
C TYR A 90 1.17 2.05 8.69
N PRO A 91 1.45 1.53 9.91
CA PRO A 91 1.37 2.30 11.15
C PRO A 91 2.31 3.50 11.22
N GLN A 92 3.48 3.43 10.57
CA GLN A 92 4.48 4.50 10.59
C GLN A 92 3.95 5.81 9.99
N GLU A 93 3.06 5.73 9.01
CA GLU A 93 2.43 6.89 8.36
C GLU A 93 0.94 7.03 8.73
N GLY A 94 0.43 6.22 9.67
CA GLY A 94 -0.99 6.21 10.02
C GLY A 94 -1.90 6.01 8.81
N ALA A 95 -1.54 5.07 7.93
CA ALA A 95 -2.15 4.91 6.62
C ALA A 95 -2.59 3.48 6.33
N LEU A 96 -3.40 3.31 5.29
CA LEU A 96 -3.69 2.02 4.67
C LEU A 96 -3.05 1.98 3.28
N VAL A 97 -2.41 0.85 2.97
CA VAL A 97 -2.00 0.53 1.61
C VAL A 97 -3.03 -0.43 1.03
N ILE A 98 -3.70 -0.01 -0.03
CA ILE A 98 -4.73 -0.81 -0.69
C ILE A 98 -4.31 -1.07 -2.12
N ARG A 99 -4.36 -2.34 -2.54
CA ARG A 99 -4.26 -2.73 -3.94
C ARG A 99 -5.63 -3.12 -4.46
N ALA A 100 -6.16 -2.40 -5.44
CA ALA A 100 -7.49 -2.64 -5.98
C ALA A 100 -7.63 -2.13 -7.43
N SER A 101 -8.78 -2.39 -8.07
CA SER A 101 -9.12 -1.78 -9.35
C SER A 101 -9.36 -0.28 -9.20
N GLU A 102 -9.25 0.47 -10.29
CA GLU A 102 -9.47 1.92 -10.28
C GLU A 102 -10.88 2.30 -9.77
N LYS A 103 -11.93 1.62 -10.24
CA LYS A 103 -13.30 1.82 -9.76
C LYS A 103 -13.39 1.63 -8.25
N MET A 104 -12.75 0.59 -7.71
CA MET A 104 -12.76 0.34 -6.28
C MET A 104 -12.01 1.43 -5.51
N HIS A 105 -10.91 1.96 -6.04
CA HIS A 105 -10.22 3.11 -5.45
C HIS A 105 -11.08 4.37 -5.40
N GLN A 106 -11.89 4.63 -6.42
CA GLN A 106 -12.85 5.74 -6.43
C GLN A 106 -13.89 5.58 -5.31
N GLU A 107 -14.46 4.37 -5.16
CA GLU A 107 -15.42 4.06 -4.09
C GLU A 107 -14.78 4.14 -2.70
N ILE A 108 -13.56 3.63 -2.52
CA ILE A 108 -12.81 3.75 -1.25
C ILE A 108 -12.60 5.22 -0.91
N LYS A 109 -12.16 6.03 -1.88
CA LYS A 109 -11.93 7.46 -1.66
C LYS A 109 -13.23 8.17 -1.26
N ALA A 110 -14.32 7.92 -1.98
CA ALA A 110 -15.63 8.48 -1.67
C ALA A 110 -16.13 8.04 -0.28
N PHE A 111 -15.92 6.78 0.09
CA PHE A 111 -16.24 6.27 1.42
C PHE A 111 -15.46 6.99 2.51
N LEU A 112 -14.12 7.05 2.40
CA LEU A 112 -13.26 7.70 3.39
C LEU A 112 -13.55 9.19 3.50
N ASP A 113 -13.81 9.87 2.37
CA ASP A 113 -14.15 11.29 2.35
C ASP A 113 -15.43 11.61 3.13
N LYS A 114 -16.41 10.70 3.19
CA LYS A 114 -17.64 10.84 4.00
C LYS A 114 -17.41 10.71 5.50
N GLN A 115 -16.33 10.04 5.91
CA GLN A 115 -16.00 9.84 7.32
C GLN A 115 -15.16 10.99 7.89
N ARG A 116 -14.65 11.88 7.04
CA ARG A 116 -13.83 13.02 7.44
C ARG A 116 -14.69 14.10 8.11
N PRO A 117 -14.33 14.58 9.31
CA PRO A 117 -15.05 15.67 9.95
C PRO A 117 -14.93 16.96 9.13
N GLY A 118 -16.04 17.69 8.98
CA GLY A 118 -16.04 19.02 8.33
C GLY A 118 -16.34 19.04 6.83
N ARG A 119 -16.97 17.99 6.29
CA ARG A 119 -17.59 17.99 4.96
C ARG A 119 -19.09 17.75 5.02
#